data_AF-A0A9D4GNQ0-F1
#
_entry.id   AF-A0A9D4GNQ0-F1
#
_cell.length_a   1.000
_cell.length_b   1.000
_cell.length_c   1.000
_cell.angle_alpha   90.00
_cell.angle_beta   90.00
_cell.angle_gamma   90.00
#
_symmetry.space_group_name_H-M   'P 1'
#
loop_
_entity.id
_entity.type
_entity.pdbx_description
1 polymer ?
#
loop_
_entity_poly.entity_id
_entity_poly.type
_entity_poly.pdbx_seq_one_letter_code
_entity_poly.pdbx_strand_id
1 'polypeptide(L)'
;MRLQICKPSWYISVWKNRSLWNIRGQCVSSFTHLEESTSISIQTRFVIGRKPNVWNSRVCTKGGLHLIQKRAMSSVNIDVTGVSDVSLIRRDACDIFTAAVASVYPPQMVKNAIKVSPDGNQLTVDGHNYALKQNVYVVGFGKAVSGMAAALDQLIGKHIVDGIISIPYGTFELFTSIGKSDLCVKPDSKIRVFQGARYNMPDEDSHKAATAIHELAKSLTEKHILIVLISGGGSSLLPSPIPPVTLDEAIKMTRVISEVGGSIGELNILRQNVEVLKGGGLAMVARPAQVLSLILSDVIEDKLEIISSGPTTPLLSSARQCLQILERLNVKDKVPRSVVELLMRSASDKKSQQEGQQQHNLSYESQWKHVQNVIIGSNTIATEAARNQASRHGYVPVVLTNTLQGEASRVAGMFVMLAKYIMLSYGNMAPDKGKGQLVEAELELIKDGLKKSDLQRVIAAVSQAQNSHSGLCVICGGETTVMVKGSGKGGRNQEMALTFSLGLKNMIEGTASHPTHKQFSSFHVEFLSAGTDGQDGPTDAAGAVVNKRLVQFANGHGLDASAFLKNNDSYTFFKSLKDDSLLETGLTGTNVMDIQLLIIKFLSK
;
A
#
# COMPACT_ATOMS: atom_id res chain seq x y z
N MET A 1 9.57 -49.23 33.86
CA MET A 1 10.48 -50.27 33.31
C MET A 1 11.78 -49.57 32.89
N ARG A 2 12.98 -50.13 33.13
CA ARG A 2 14.24 -49.47 32.73
C ARG A 2 14.41 -49.54 31.20
N LEU A 3 14.59 -48.40 30.54
CA LEU A 3 15.02 -48.32 29.15
C LEU A 3 16.55 -48.31 29.10
N GLN A 4 17.14 -49.28 28.39
CA GLN A 4 18.58 -49.38 28.16
C GLN A 4 18.94 -48.60 26.89
N ILE A 5 19.85 -47.63 27.01
CA ILE A 5 20.25 -46.78 25.89
C ILE A 5 21.35 -47.48 25.08
N CYS A 6 21.07 -47.85 23.82
CA CYS A 6 22.08 -48.24 22.84
C CYS A 6 22.33 -47.07 21.86
N LYS A 7 23.58 -46.61 21.78
CA LYS A 7 24.02 -45.55 20.86
C LYS A 7 24.21 -46.10 19.43
N PRO A 8 23.67 -45.46 18.38
CA PRO A 8 24.21 -45.57 17.04
C PRO A 8 25.31 -44.53 16.82
N SER A 9 26.46 -44.94 16.27
CA SER A 9 27.45 -44.04 15.70
C SER A 9 27.30 -44.01 14.18
N TRP A 10 27.29 -42.84 13.56
CA TRP A 10 27.29 -42.72 12.10
C TRP A 10 28.69 -42.47 11.53
N TYR A 11 28.83 -42.74 10.24
CA TYR A 11 30.02 -42.44 9.44
C TYR A 11 29.62 -41.56 8.25
N ILE A 12 30.48 -40.61 7.89
CA ILE A 12 30.39 -39.87 6.63
C ILE A 12 31.67 -40.11 5.85
N SER A 13 31.53 -40.53 4.60
CA SER A 13 32.62 -40.74 3.65
C SER A 13 32.72 -39.55 2.70
N VAL A 14 33.86 -38.87 2.67
CA VAL A 14 34.10 -37.70 1.81
C VAL A 14 35.24 -38.00 0.84
N TRP A 15 35.02 -37.73 -0.45
CA TRP A 15 36.07 -37.75 -1.47
C TRP A 15 36.78 -36.39 -1.54
N LYS A 16 38.11 -36.39 -1.41
CA LYS A 16 38.95 -35.21 -1.70
C LYS A 16 40.23 -35.68 -2.38
N ASN A 17 40.62 -35.03 -3.48
CA ASN A 17 41.79 -35.38 -4.30
C ASN A 17 41.96 -36.88 -4.60
N ARG A 18 40.87 -37.53 -5.05
CA ARG A 18 40.81 -38.96 -5.38
C ARG A 18 41.10 -39.96 -4.23
N SER A 19 40.96 -39.52 -2.98
CA SER A 19 41.03 -40.39 -1.80
C SER A 19 39.76 -40.30 -0.95
N LEU A 20 39.30 -41.45 -0.42
CA LEU A 20 38.12 -41.56 0.46
C LEU A 20 38.54 -41.38 1.93
N TRP A 21 37.88 -40.46 2.65
CA TRP A 21 38.10 -40.23 4.08
C TRP A 21 36.81 -40.49 4.87
N ASN A 22 36.91 -41.25 5.97
CA ASN A 22 35.77 -41.60 6.82
C ASN A 22 35.85 -40.90 8.18
N ILE A 23 34.83 -40.09 8.52
CA ILE A 23 34.71 -39.38 9.81
C ILE A 23 33.53 -39.97 10.59
N ARG A 24 33.69 -40.17 11.91
CA ARG A 24 32.71 -40.83 12.79
C ARG A 24 32.18 -39.89 13.87
N GLY A 25 30.88 -39.95 14.16
CA GLY A 25 30.23 -39.15 15.20
C GLY A 25 29.22 -39.94 16.06
N GLN A 26 28.86 -39.40 17.22
CA GLN A 26 27.80 -39.92 18.11
C GLN A 26 26.80 -38.80 18.44
N CYS A 27 25.51 -39.13 18.49
CA CYS A 27 24.44 -38.21 18.87
C CYS A 27 23.94 -38.51 20.30
N VAL A 28 23.39 -37.50 21.00
CA VAL A 28 22.92 -37.59 22.39
C VAL A 28 21.55 -36.93 22.53
N SER A 29 20.68 -37.54 23.35
CA SER A 29 19.31 -37.14 23.72
C SER A 29 18.16 -37.53 22.76
N SER A 30 16.95 -37.59 23.31
CA SER A 30 15.85 -38.48 22.90
C SER A 30 14.50 -37.98 23.42
N PHE A 31 13.40 -38.07 22.65
CA PHE A 31 12.02 -37.98 23.15
C PHE A 31 11.01 -38.75 22.26
N THR A 32 9.79 -38.94 22.75
CA THR A 32 8.85 -40.03 22.39
C THR A 32 7.47 -39.57 21.88
N HIS A 33 6.95 -40.29 20.86
CA HIS A 33 5.55 -40.50 20.44
C HIS A 33 4.58 -39.33 20.10
N LEU A 34 3.92 -39.46 18.93
CA LEU A 34 2.53 -39.07 18.63
C LEU A 34 2.04 -39.80 17.35
N GLU A 35 0.71 -39.99 17.20
CA GLU A 35 0.06 -40.83 16.17
C GLU A 35 -0.95 -40.07 15.27
N GLU A 36 -0.92 -40.44 13.98
CA GLU A 36 -1.98 -40.75 12.96
C GLU A 36 -3.02 -39.75 12.37
N SER A 37 -3.09 -39.74 11.02
CA SER A 37 -4.08 -39.08 10.11
C SER A 37 -3.58 -38.81 8.64
N THR A 38 -3.11 -37.60 8.33
CA THR A 38 -2.91 -36.99 6.97
C THR A 38 -1.60 -37.27 6.21
N SER A 39 -1.72 -37.66 4.94
CA SER A 39 -0.63 -37.81 3.96
C SER A 39 -0.22 -36.51 3.26
N ILE A 40 1.10 -36.25 3.12
CA ILE A 40 1.67 -35.20 2.28
C ILE A 40 2.40 -35.83 1.08
N SER A 41 2.09 -35.40 -0.15
CA SER A 41 2.81 -35.84 -1.35
C SER A 41 4.04 -34.96 -1.60
N ILE A 42 5.25 -35.52 -1.48
CA ILE A 42 6.50 -34.85 -1.87
C ILE A 42 7.00 -35.50 -3.17
N GLN A 43 6.85 -34.81 -4.31
CA GLN A 43 7.53 -35.20 -5.54
C GLN A 43 9.01 -34.81 -5.46
N THR A 44 9.89 -35.80 -5.33
CA THR A 44 11.34 -35.62 -5.55
C THR A 44 11.71 -36.12 -6.95
N ARG A 45 11.92 -35.20 -7.90
CA ARG A 45 12.56 -35.52 -9.19
C ARG A 45 14.06 -35.55 -9.01
N PHE A 46 14.68 -36.71 -9.19
CA PHE A 46 16.11 -36.80 -9.49
C PHE A 46 16.31 -36.82 -11.01
N VAL A 47 17.21 -35.96 -11.51
CA VAL A 47 17.64 -35.97 -12.91
C VAL A 47 19.17 -36.01 -12.92
N ILE A 48 19.73 -37.11 -13.40
CA ILE A 48 21.15 -37.22 -13.75
C ILE A 48 21.23 -37.70 -15.21
N GLY A 49 21.82 -36.89 -16.07
CA GLY A 49 22.50 -37.34 -17.30
C GLY A 49 21.71 -38.04 -18.41
N ARG A 50 21.15 -37.24 -19.34
CA ARG A 50 20.93 -37.51 -20.78
C ARG A 50 20.06 -38.72 -21.22
N LYS A 51 19.00 -38.36 -21.97
CA LYS A 51 18.00 -39.13 -22.74
C LYS A 51 16.77 -39.65 -21.96
N PRO A 52 15.55 -39.52 -22.52
CA PRO A 52 14.31 -39.89 -21.84
C PRO A 52 13.92 -41.34 -22.09
N ASN A 53 13.35 -42.00 -21.08
CA ASN A 53 12.49 -43.17 -21.23
C ASN A 53 11.37 -43.09 -20.17
N VAL A 54 10.15 -43.38 -20.59
CA VAL A 54 8.93 -43.26 -19.75
C VAL A 54 8.78 -44.49 -18.86
N TRP A 55 8.51 -44.28 -17.58
CA TRP A 55 8.07 -45.34 -16.65
C TRP A 55 6.91 -44.84 -15.77
N ASN A 56 5.83 -45.61 -15.75
CA ASN A 56 4.67 -45.39 -14.89
C ASN A 56 4.73 -46.31 -13.67
N SER A 57 4.49 -45.80 -12.46
CA SER A 57 4.20 -46.62 -11.28
C SER A 57 3.36 -45.87 -10.25
N ARG A 58 2.23 -46.46 -9.84
CA ARG A 58 1.37 -46.01 -8.73
C ARG A 58 1.88 -46.56 -7.39
N VAL A 59 1.74 -45.81 -6.29
CA VAL A 59 1.81 -46.36 -4.91
C VAL A 59 0.74 -45.68 -4.03
N CYS A 60 0.14 -46.46 -3.12
CA CYS A 60 -1.00 -46.07 -2.26
C CYS A 60 -0.61 -45.36 -0.95
N THR A 61 -1.61 -44.79 -0.27
CA THR A 61 -1.51 -44.01 1.00
C THR A 61 -1.97 -44.79 2.25
N LYS A 62 -1.51 -44.37 3.44
CA LYS A 62 -2.18 -44.50 4.77
C LYS A 62 -1.43 -43.71 5.89
N GLY A 63 -2.14 -42.99 6.77
CA GLY A 63 -1.63 -42.44 8.07
C GLY A 63 -0.89 -41.07 8.04
N GLY A 64 -0.83 -40.32 9.18
CA GLY A 64 -0.35 -38.90 9.26
C GLY A 64 -0.59 -38.12 10.59
N LEU A 65 -1.11 -36.85 10.60
CA LEU A 65 -1.52 -35.88 11.72
C LEU A 65 -0.76 -35.96 13.10
N HIS A 66 -0.39 -34.90 13.84
CA HIS A 66 -0.55 -33.43 13.75
C HIS A 66 0.45 -32.69 14.71
N LEU A 67 0.85 -31.44 14.37
CA LEU A 67 1.22 -30.24 15.20
C LEU A 67 2.07 -30.38 16.53
N ILE A 68 2.96 -29.48 17.00
CA ILE A 68 3.27 -28.04 16.82
C ILE A 68 4.79 -27.73 17.07
N GLN A 69 5.28 -26.66 16.44
CA GLN A 69 6.51 -25.87 16.64
C GLN A 69 7.47 -26.13 17.85
N LYS A 70 8.78 -26.10 17.54
CA LYS A 70 9.72 -25.13 18.16
C LYS A 70 10.87 -24.76 17.21
N ARG A 71 11.33 -23.49 17.29
CA ARG A 71 12.31 -22.85 16.39
C ARG A 71 13.74 -23.38 16.54
N ALA A 72 14.41 -23.57 15.40
CA ALA A 72 15.79 -23.12 15.12
C ALA A 72 15.87 -22.99 13.58
N MET A 73 15.98 -21.81 12.96
CA MET A 73 17.22 -21.04 12.83
C MET A 73 18.49 -21.89 12.68
N SER A 74 18.46 -22.82 11.73
CA SER A 74 19.66 -23.21 10.96
C SER A 74 19.51 -22.70 9.54
N SER A 75 20.58 -22.13 8.98
CA SER A 75 20.63 -21.63 7.61
C SER A 75 20.38 -22.74 6.60
N VAL A 76 19.16 -22.82 6.07
CA VAL A 76 18.87 -23.60 4.87
C VAL A 76 19.47 -22.84 3.69
N ASN A 77 20.69 -23.23 3.29
CA ASN A 77 21.18 -22.92 1.97
C ASN A 77 20.30 -23.67 0.96
N ILE A 78 19.26 -23.00 0.48
CA ILE A 78 18.57 -23.42 -0.73
C ILE A 78 19.60 -23.27 -1.85
N ASP A 79 20.00 -24.38 -2.45
CA ASP A 79 20.97 -24.39 -3.53
C ASP A 79 20.25 -23.89 -4.81
N VAL A 80 20.36 -22.59 -5.10
CA VAL A 80 19.63 -21.90 -6.20
C VAL A 80 20.29 -22.18 -7.56
N THR A 81 20.72 -23.42 -7.80
CA THR A 81 21.54 -23.84 -8.95
C THR A 81 20.75 -24.07 -10.25
N GLY A 82 19.53 -23.51 -10.34
CA GLY A 82 18.64 -23.70 -11.51
C GLY A 82 17.67 -22.55 -11.82
N VAL A 83 17.70 -21.43 -11.08
CA VAL A 83 16.87 -20.24 -11.37
C VAL A 83 17.70 -19.24 -12.16
N SER A 84 17.21 -18.76 -13.30
CA SER A 84 17.94 -17.75 -14.08
C SER A 84 17.97 -16.40 -13.35
N ASP A 85 19.02 -15.60 -13.53
CA ASP A 85 19.12 -14.24 -12.94
C ASP A 85 17.89 -13.37 -13.27
N VAL A 86 17.31 -13.52 -14.46
CA VAL A 86 16.10 -12.81 -14.89
C VAL A 86 14.90 -13.16 -14.00
N SER A 87 14.69 -14.46 -13.73
CA SER A 87 13.63 -14.92 -12.82
C SER A 87 13.88 -14.55 -11.36
N LEU A 88 15.14 -14.31 -10.95
CA LEU A 88 15.46 -13.77 -9.63
C LEU A 88 15.06 -12.29 -9.51
N ILE A 89 15.43 -11.44 -10.49
CA ILE A 89 15.13 -10.00 -10.42
C ILE A 89 13.61 -9.73 -10.41
N ARG A 90 12.82 -10.49 -11.19
CA ARG A 90 11.35 -10.42 -11.13
C ARG A 90 10.81 -10.78 -9.76
N ARG A 91 11.32 -11.87 -9.17
CA ARG A 91 10.95 -12.28 -7.81
C ARG A 91 11.31 -11.21 -6.79
N ASP A 92 12.51 -10.64 -6.87
CA ASP A 92 12.95 -9.55 -5.98
C ASP A 92 11.99 -8.35 -6.07
N ALA A 93 11.55 -7.96 -7.27
CA ALA A 93 10.55 -6.89 -7.45
C ALA A 93 9.24 -7.21 -6.72
N CYS A 94 8.73 -8.43 -6.85
CA CYS A 94 7.52 -8.88 -6.14
C CYS A 94 7.73 -8.96 -4.62
N ASP A 95 8.89 -9.42 -4.14
CA ASP A 95 9.24 -9.48 -2.71
C ASP A 95 9.38 -8.07 -2.11
N ILE A 96 9.94 -7.11 -2.86
CA ILE A 96 10.03 -5.68 -2.49
C ILE A 96 8.64 -5.05 -2.38
N PHE A 97 7.76 -5.26 -3.37
CA PHE A 97 6.38 -4.78 -3.32
C PHE A 97 5.60 -5.41 -2.15
N THR A 98 5.76 -6.72 -1.92
CA THR A 98 5.12 -7.45 -0.82
C THR A 98 5.55 -6.90 0.54
N ALA A 99 6.84 -6.58 0.71
CA ALA A 99 7.35 -5.95 1.94
C ALA A 99 6.79 -4.53 2.15
N ALA A 100 6.51 -3.80 1.08
CA ALA A 100 5.88 -2.48 1.11
C ALA A 100 4.43 -2.56 1.58
N VAL A 101 3.64 -3.47 1.02
CA VAL A 101 2.24 -3.72 1.44
C VAL A 101 2.20 -4.24 2.89
N ALA A 102 3.13 -5.13 3.27
CA ALA A 102 3.18 -5.70 4.61
C ALA A 102 3.49 -4.68 5.72
N SER A 103 4.20 -3.58 5.43
CA SER A 103 4.48 -2.55 6.44
C SER A 103 3.24 -1.72 6.81
N VAL A 104 2.30 -1.58 5.87
CA VAL A 104 1.01 -0.88 6.01
C VAL A 104 -0.19 -1.84 6.16
N TYR A 105 0.05 -3.12 6.43
CA TYR A 105 -0.99 -4.09 6.78
C TYR A 105 -1.55 -3.78 8.19
N PRO A 106 -2.87 -3.69 8.45
CA PRO A 106 -3.38 -3.07 9.68
C PRO A 106 -2.86 -3.65 11.01
N PRO A 107 -2.81 -4.98 11.21
CA PRO A 107 -2.18 -5.57 12.39
C PRO A 107 -0.70 -5.19 12.58
N GLN A 108 0.06 -5.07 11.48
CA GLN A 108 1.48 -4.72 11.55
C GLN A 108 1.68 -3.22 11.74
N MET A 109 0.90 -2.37 11.08
CA MET A 109 0.99 -0.91 11.18
C MET A 109 0.64 -0.43 12.59
N VAL A 110 -0.45 -0.94 13.18
CA VAL A 110 -0.87 -0.61 14.55
C VAL A 110 0.18 -1.07 15.57
N LYS A 111 0.73 -2.27 15.40
CA LYS A 111 1.79 -2.82 16.25
C LYS A 111 3.14 -2.10 16.12
N ASN A 112 3.43 -1.51 14.96
CA ASN A 112 4.63 -0.68 14.76
C ASN A 112 4.50 0.67 15.46
N ALA A 113 3.32 1.29 15.40
CA ALA A 113 3.06 2.60 15.98
C ALA A 113 2.84 2.58 17.49
N ILE A 114 2.17 1.54 18.01
CA ILE A 114 1.81 1.42 19.42
C ILE A 114 2.83 0.55 20.16
N LYS A 115 3.48 1.13 21.17
CA LYS A 115 4.22 0.38 22.19
C LYS A 115 3.38 0.30 23.45
N VAL A 116 3.30 -0.89 24.05
CA VAL A 116 2.61 -1.13 25.32
C VAL A 116 3.65 -1.56 26.35
N SER A 117 3.57 -1.02 27.57
CA SER A 117 4.47 -1.35 28.67
C SER A 117 4.37 -2.83 29.09
N PRO A 118 5.40 -3.43 29.74
CA PRO A 118 5.35 -4.84 30.15
C PRO A 118 4.23 -5.20 31.14
N ASP A 119 3.79 -4.26 31.98
CA ASP A 119 2.61 -4.41 32.85
C ASP A 119 1.27 -4.16 32.10
N GLY A 120 1.38 -3.63 30.88
CA GLY A 120 0.28 -3.28 30.01
C GLY A 120 -0.55 -2.09 30.43
N ASN A 121 -0.08 -1.25 31.37
CA ASN A 121 -0.84 -0.10 31.91
C ASN A 121 -0.44 1.25 31.30
N GLN A 122 0.50 1.26 30.35
CA GLN A 122 0.88 2.45 29.59
C GLN A 122 0.96 2.12 28.09
N LEU A 123 0.42 3.03 27.28
CA LEU A 123 0.52 3.04 25.83
C LEU A 123 1.39 4.22 25.40
N THR A 124 2.35 3.98 24.52
CA THR A 124 3.23 5.00 23.95
C THR A 124 3.05 5.03 22.44
N VAL A 125 2.75 6.21 21.89
CA VAL A 125 2.67 6.46 20.44
C VAL A 125 3.40 7.76 20.14
N ASP A 126 4.36 7.71 19.22
CA ASP A 126 5.18 8.85 18.80
C ASP A 126 5.70 9.70 19.99
N GLY A 127 6.37 9.02 20.94
CA GLY A 127 6.92 9.61 22.17
C GLY A 127 5.92 9.99 23.26
N HIS A 128 4.63 10.06 22.97
CA HIS A 128 3.59 10.46 23.92
C HIS A 128 3.05 9.26 24.69
N ASN A 129 2.89 9.42 26.02
CA ASN A 129 2.48 8.36 26.94
C ASN A 129 1.06 8.56 27.45
N TYR A 130 0.27 7.50 27.38
CA TYR A 130 -1.13 7.42 27.82
C TYR A 130 -1.25 6.39 28.94
N ALA A 131 -1.84 6.79 30.08
CA ALA A 131 -2.06 5.90 31.21
C ALA A 131 -3.37 5.10 31.02
N LEU A 132 -3.22 3.79 30.84
CA LEU A 132 -4.34 2.88 30.61
C LEU A 132 -4.92 2.39 31.94
N LYS A 133 -6.18 2.74 32.21
CA LYS A 133 -6.88 2.49 33.49
C LYS A 133 -8.33 2.05 33.29
N GLN A 134 -8.60 1.26 32.24
CA GLN A 134 -9.96 0.90 31.83
C GLN A 134 -10.80 2.15 31.51
N ASN A 135 -10.20 3.02 30.70
CA ASN A 135 -10.66 4.36 30.38
C ASN A 135 -10.54 4.68 28.88
N VAL A 136 -10.31 3.65 28.04
CA VAL A 136 -10.14 3.81 26.60
C VAL A 136 -11.47 3.61 25.90
N TYR A 137 -11.83 4.55 25.03
CA TYR A 137 -12.96 4.46 24.12
C TYR A 137 -12.41 4.46 22.69
N VAL A 138 -13.00 3.66 21.81
CA VAL A 138 -12.53 3.53 20.42
C VAL A 138 -13.62 3.98 19.46
N VAL A 139 -13.32 4.93 18.59
CA VAL A 139 -14.18 5.27 17.45
C VAL A 139 -13.41 5.08 16.15
N GLY A 140 -14.09 4.78 15.06
CA GLY A 140 -13.40 4.69 13.77
C GLY A 140 -14.30 4.66 12.55
N PHE A 141 -13.74 5.04 11.41
CA PHE A 141 -14.45 5.14 10.14
C PHE A 141 -13.49 5.00 8.96
N GLY A 142 -13.84 4.13 8.00
CA GLY A 142 -13.04 3.90 6.79
C GLY A 142 -12.85 2.42 6.44
N LYS A 143 -12.34 2.17 5.23
CA LYS A 143 -12.20 0.83 4.62
C LYS A 143 -11.30 -0.13 5.41
N ALA A 144 -10.21 0.36 6.02
CA ALA A 144 -9.25 -0.47 6.75
C ALA A 144 -9.52 -0.54 8.27
N VAL A 145 -10.51 0.21 8.77
CA VAL A 145 -10.73 0.37 10.22
C VAL A 145 -11.06 -0.92 10.94
N SER A 146 -11.74 -1.88 10.29
CA SER A 146 -11.98 -3.21 10.89
C SER A 146 -10.67 -3.87 11.33
N GLY A 147 -9.66 -3.87 10.46
CA GLY A 147 -8.35 -4.45 10.78
C GLY A 147 -7.55 -3.64 11.80
N MET A 148 -7.67 -2.30 11.75
CA MET A 148 -7.04 -1.43 12.75
C MET A 148 -7.65 -1.64 14.15
N ALA A 149 -8.97 -1.82 14.22
CA ALA A 149 -9.72 -2.06 15.45
C ALA A 149 -9.43 -3.45 16.04
N ALA A 150 -9.41 -4.49 15.20
CA ALA A 150 -9.03 -5.85 15.61
C ALA A 150 -7.62 -5.90 16.21
N ALA A 151 -6.66 -5.19 15.59
CA ALA A 151 -5.29 -5.08 16.08
C ALA A 151 -5.20 -4.30 17.41
N LEU A 152 -5.94 -3.19 17.54
CA LEU A 152 -5.97 -2.39 18.76
C LEU A 152 -6.59 -3.17 19.93
N ASP A 153 -7.70 -3.86 19.69
CA ASP A 153 -8.39 -4.70 20.68
C ASP A 153 -7.50 -5.87 21.14
N GLN A 154 -6.73 -6.48 20.23
CA GLN A 154 -5.73 -7.48 20.60
C GLN A 154 -4.61 -6.93 21.50
N LEU A 155 -4.21 -5.65 21.33
CA LEU A 155 -3.13 -5.02 22.09
C LEU A 155 -3.58 -4.49 23.45
N ILE A 156 -4.76 -3.85 23.53
CA ILE A 156 -5.22 -3.10 24.71
C ILE A 156 -6.67 -3.37 25.14
N GLY A 157 -7.35 -4.39 24.59
CA GLY A 157 -8.77 -4.70 24.85
C GLY A 157 -9.16 -4.77 26.34
N LYS A 158 -8.22 -5.17 27.21
CA LYS A 158 -8.40 -5.14 28.69
C LYS A 158 -8.74 -3.75 29.26
N HIS A 159 -8.46 -2.68 28.52
CA HIS A 159 -8.69 -1.29 28.89
C HIS A 159 -9.75 -0.56 28.05
N ILE A 160 -10.23 -1.18 26.97
CA ILE A 160 -11.35 -0.65 26.20
C ILE A 160 -12.62 -0.75 27.06
N VAL A 161 -13.44 0.30 27.06
CA VAL A 161 -14.70 0.40 27.82
C VAL A 161 -15.89 0.17 26.90
N ASP A 162 -15.91 0.90 25.78
CA ASP A 162 -16.89 0.80 24.69
C ASP A 162 -16.22 1.29 23.40
N GLY A 163 -16.75 0.93 22.24
CA GLY A 163 -16.29 1.46 20.98
C GLY A 163 -17.28 1.29 19.84
N ILE A 164 -17.13 2.10 18.81
CA ILE A 164 -18.02 2.15 17.64
C ILE A 164 -17.19 2.37 16.38
N ILE A 165 -17.23 1.42 15.44
CA ILE A 165 -16.61 1.60 14.11
C ILE A 165 -17.65 1.56 12.99
N SER A 166 -17.42 2.36 11.95
CA SER A 166 -18.22 2.45 10.73
C SER A 166 -17.39 1.98 9.54
N ILE A 167 -17.77 0.85 8.95
CA ILE A 167 -17.02 0.19 7.87
C ILE A 167 -17.93 -0.06 6.64
N PRO A 168 -17.37 -0.29 5.44
CA PRO A 168 -18.17 -0.58 4.25
C PRO A 168 -19.04 -1.83 4.41
N TYR A 169 -20.25 -1.80 3.86
CA TYR A 169 -21.14 -2.95 3.81
C TYR A 169 -20.50 -4.14 3.08
N GLY A 170 -20.53 -5.33 3.69
CA GLY A 170 -19.98 -6.57 3.15
C GLY A 170 -18.52 -6.86 3.54
N THR A 171 -17.92 -6.06 4.43
CA THR A 171 -16.49 -6.17 4.77
C THR A 171 -16.17 -7.46 5.53
N PHE A 172 -17.06 -7.92 6.42
CA PHE A 172 -16.84 -9.16 7.18
C PHE A 172 -16.97 -10.40 6.29
N GLU A 173 -17.99 -10.42 5.43
CA GLU A 173 -18.25 -11.49 4.47
C GLU A 173 -17.07 -11.62 3.50
N LEU A 174 -16.59 -10.48 2.99
CA LEU A 174 -15.42 -10.38 2.13
C LEU A 174 -14.17 -10.92 2.82
N PHE A 175 -13.79 -10.38 3.98
CA PHE A 175 -12.59 -10.82 4.72
C PHE A 175 -12.65 -12.30 5.13
N THR A 176 -13.82 -12.80 5.50
CA THR A 176 -14.02 -14.24 5.78
C THR A 176 -13.81 -15.09 4.53
N SER A 177 -14.37 -14.67 3.38
CA SER A 177 -14.24 -15.42 2.11
C SER A 177 -12.80 -15.52 1.58
N ILE A 178 -11.96 -14.52 1.86
CA ILE A 178 -10.54 -14.48 1.45
C ILE A 178 -9.57 -14.95 2.54
N GLY A 179 -10.07 -15.49 3.67
CA GLY A 179 -9.24 -16.04 4.75
C GLY A 179 -8.51 -14.98 5.61
N LYS A 180 -8.99 -13.73 5.64
CA LYS A 180 -8.44 -12.60 6.41
C LYS A 180 -9.27 -12.25 7.64
N SER A 181 -9.67 -13.27 8.40
CA SER A 181 -10.45 -13.11 9.64
C SER A 181 -9.67 -12.40 10.76
N ASP A 182 -8.34 -12.24 10.63
CA ASP A 182 -7.51 -11.41 11.51
C ASP A 182 -7.76 -9.90 11.32
N LEU A 183 -8.38 -9.50 10.21
CA LEU A 183 -8.86 -8.13 10.00
C LEU A 183 -10.26 -7.88 10.57
N CYS A 184 -10.85 -8.86 11.25
CA CYS A 184 -12.19 -8.78 11.81
C CYS A 184 -12.13 -8.57 13.34
N VAL A 185 -12.90 -7.61 13.85
CA VAL A 185 -13.15 -7.46 15.29
C VAL A 185 -13.82 -8.73 15.81
N LYS A 186 -13.42 -9.21 16.99
CA LYS A 186 -13.93 -10.46 17.55
C LYS A 186 -15.36 -10.30 18.11
N PRO A 187 -16.18 -11.38 18.15
CA PRO A 187 -17.53 -11.32 18.70
C PRO A 187 -17.63 -10.95 20.19
N ASP A 188 -16.57 -11.18 20.98
CA ASP A 188 -16.46 -10.83 22.40
C ASP A 188 -15.87 -9.43 22.65
N SER A 189 -15.55 -8.70 21.57
CA SER A 189 -15.02 -7.34 21.66
C SER A 189 -16.06 -6.34 22.17
N LYS A 190 -15.58 -5.29 22.84
CA LYS A 190 -16.39 -4.13 23.24
C LYS A 190 -16.61 -3.12 22.10
N ILE A 191 -15.96 -3.34 20.95
CA ILE A 191 -16.10 -2.47 19.77
C ILE A 191 -17.28 -2.95 18.92
N ARG A 192 -18.35 -2.15 18.90
CA ARG A 192 -19.54 -2.36 18.07
C ARG A 192 -19.29 -1.94 16.63
N VAL A 193 -19.78 -2.72 15.67
CA VAL A 193 -19.50 -2.51 14.24
C VAL A 193 -20.77 -2.18 13.48
N PHE A 194 -20.74 -1.07 12.76
CA PHE A 194 -21.77 -0.63 11.83
C PHE A 194 -21.25 -0.83 10.40
N GLN A 195 -22.08 -1.46 9.56
CA GLN A 195 -21.80 -1.72 8.15
C GLN A 195 -22.72 -0.87 7.28
N GLY A 196 -22.16 0.04 6.49
CA GLY A 196 -22.92 0.99 5.68
C GLY A 196 -22.14 1.55 4.49
N ALA A 197 -22.48 2.77 4.08
CA ALA A 197 -21.91 3.46 2.94
C ALA A 197 -21.90 2.65 1.61
N ARG A 198 -23.05 2.06 1.26
CA ARG A 198 -23.19 1.25 0.03
C ARG A 198 -22.76 2.04 -1.21
N TYR A 199 -22.04 1.38 -2.11
CA TYR A 199 -21.43 2.00 -3.31
C TYR A 199 -20.52 3.21 -3.00
N ASN A 200 -19.88 3.23 -1.82
CA ASN A 200 -18.99 4.31 -1.35
C ASN A 200 -19.69 5.68 -1.17
N MET A 201 -21.02 5.71 -1.08
CA MET A 201 -21.83 6.90 -0.80
C MET A 201 -22.41 6.85 0.61
N PRO A 202 -22.63 7.98 1.30
CA PRO A 202 -23.33 8.00 2.60
C PRO A 202 -24.70 7.32 2.53
N ASP A 203 -25.08 6.60 3.59
CA ASP A 203 -26.41 6.02 3.75
C ASP A 203 -26.89 6.09 5.21
N GLU A 204 -28.15 5.70 5.46
CA GLU A 204 -28.75 5.71 6.79
C GLU A 204 -27.98 4.86 7.82
N ASP A 205 -27.30 3.80 7.37
CA ASP A 205 -26.53 2.93 8.26
C ASP A 205 -25.21 3.58 8.68
N SER A 206 -24.52 4.29 7.78
CA SER A 206 -23.37 5.12 8.17
C SER A 206 -23.77 6.38 8.94
N HIS A 207 -24.96 6.94 8.71
CA HIS A 207 -25.47 8.06 9.52
C HIS A 207 -25.83 7.66 10.95
N LYS A 208 -26.45 6.49 11.18
CA LYS A 208 -26.64 5.91 12.52
C LYS A 208 -25.30 5.72 13.23
N ALA A 209 -24.29 5.23 12.52
CA ALA A 209 -22.94 5.06 13.06
C ALA A 209 -22.32 6.40 13.48
N ALA A 210 -22.43 7.44 12.64
CA ALA A 210 -21.94 8.79 12.95
C ALA A 210 -22.66 9.41 14.16
N THR A 211 -23.98 9.26 14.27
CA THR A 211 -24.76 9.72 15.44
C THR A 211 -24.34 8.98 16.72
N ALA A 212 -24.11 7.67 16.64
CA ALA A 212 -23.64 6.89 17.80
C ALA A 212 -22.21 7.26 18.21
N ILE A 213 -21.32 7.54 17.24
CA ILE A 213 -19.97 8.08 17.47
C ILE A 213 -20.04 9.47 18.14
N HIS A 214 -20.95 10.34 17.70
CA HIS A 214 -21.14 11.67 18.29
C HIS A 214 -21.54 11.59 19.77
N GLU A 215 -22.58 10.81 20.10
CA GLU A 215 -23.02 10.65 21.50
C GLU A 215 -21.97 9.94 22.37
N LEU A 216 -21.22 8.97 21.83
CA LEU A 216 -20.11 8.35 22.56
C LEU A 216 -19.03 9.37 22.90
N ALA A 217 -18.55 10.14 21.91
CA ALA A 217 -17.51 11.16 22.11
C ALA A 217 -17.95 12.25 23.12
N LYS A 218 -19.20 12.70 23.01
CA LYS A 218 -19.83 13.71 23.88
C LYS A 218 -19.98 13.27 25.35
N SER A 219 -19.99 11.96 25.61
CA SER A 219 -20.06 11.40 26.97
C SER A 219 -18.73 11.41 27.74
N LEU A 220 -17.62 11.77 27.07
CA LEU A 220 -16.28 11.59 27.62
C LEU A 220 -15.84 12.70 28.57
N THR A 221 -14.89 12.37 29.44
CA THR A 221 -14.35 13.27 30.48
C THR A 221 -12.83 13.29 30.41
N GLU A 222 -12.19 14.18 31.16
CA GLU A 222 -10.72 14.33 31.26
C GLU A 222 -9.99 13.06 31.74
N LYS A 223 -10.73 12.08 32.28
CA LYS A 223 -10.21 10.77 32.70
C LYS A 223 -10.11 9.76 31.55
N HIS A 224 -10.77 10.04 30.42
CA HIS A 224 -10.92 9.13 29.30
C HIS A 224 -9.90 9.41 28.19
N ILE A 225 -9.59 8.36 27.42
CA ILE A 225 -8.79 8.43 26.20
C ILE A 225 -9.68 7.95 25.05
N LEU A 226 -9.91 8.80 24.06
CA LEU A 226 -10.56 8.46 22.80
C LEU A 226 -9.50 8.11 21.76
N ILE A 227 -9.46 6.86 21.31
CA ILE A 227 -8.64 6.45 20.17
C ILE A 227 -9.51 6.51 18.91
N VAL A 228 -9.09 7.30 17.93
CA VAL A 228 -9.81 7.53 16.66
C VAL A 228 -9.07 6.79 15.54
N LEU A 229 -9.72 5.80 14.93
CA LEU A 229 -9.16 5.01 13.83
C LEU A 229 -9.67 5.56 12.48
N ILE A 230 -8.76 6.11 11.67
CA ILE A 230 -9.11 6.78 10.41
C ILE A 230 -8.46 6.05 9.24
N SER A 231 -9.23 5.78 8.19
CA SER A 231 -8.70 5.35 6.90
C SER A 231 -9.55 5.85 5.73
N GLY A 232 -9.11 5.56 4.50
CA GLY A 232 -9.80 5.88 3.26
C GLY A 232 -11.30 5.57 3.25
N GLY A 233 -12.09 6.45 2.62
CA GLY A 233 -13.56 6.35 2.55
C GLY A 233 -14.32 6.91 3.76
N GLY A 234 -13.62 7.41 4.80
CA GLY A 234 -14.25 7.95 6.00
C GLY A 234 -15.29 9.06 5.78
N SER A 235 -15.16 9.88 4.73
CA SER A 235 -16.15 10.92 4.41
C SER A 235 -17.57 10.37 4.17
N SER A 236 -17.70 9.14 3.65
CA SER A 236 -18.99 8.45 3.43
C SER A 236 -19.43 7.58 4.62
N LEU A 237 -18.49 7.21 5.49
CA LEU A 237 -18.71 6.39 6.68
C LEU A 237 -18.94 7.20 7.96
N LEU A 238 -18.69 8.51 7.93
CA LEU A 238 -18.97 9.46 9.00
C LEU A 238 -19.82 10.67 8.51
N PRO A 239 -21.05 10.46 7.98
CA PRO A 239 -21.95 11.55 7.61
C PRO A 239 -22.73 12.07 8.82
N SER A 240 -22.54 13.35 9.17
CA SER A 240 -23.19 13.98 10.33
C SER A 240 -23.70 15.39 10.01
N PRO A 241 -24.74 15.57 9.17
CA PRO A 241 -25.27 16.89 8.81
C PRO A 241 -25.64 17.77 10.02
N ILE A 242 -25.43 19.08 9.92
CA ILE A 242 -25.83 20.06 10.94
C ILE A 242 -27.31 20.42 10.74
N PRO A 243 -28.20 20.17 11.73
CA PRO A 243 -29.61 20.56 11.62
C PRO A 243 -29.80 22.06 11.34
N PRO A 244 -30.73 22.45 10.44
CA PRO A 244 -31.79 21.63 9.85
C PRO A 244 -31.39 20.86 8.57
N VAL A 245 -30.12 20.87 8.15
CA VAL A 245 -29.68 20.10 6.97
C VAL A 245 -29.85 18.60 7.24
N THR A 246 -30.49 17.91 6.30
CA THR A 246 -30.72 16.45 6.38
C THR A 246 -29.64 15.64 5.67
N LEU A 247 -29.62 14.31 5.88
CA LEU A 247 -28.70 13.40 5.18
C LEU A 247 -28.88 13.46 3.66
N ASP A 248 -30.13 13.38 3.20
CA ASP A 248 -30.47 13.48 1.77
C ASP A 248 -30.02 14.81 1.16
N GLU A 249 -30.10 15.91 1.90
CA GLU A 249 -29.63 17.21 1.43
C GLU A 249 -28.09 17.29 1.34
N ALA A 250 -27.37 16.71 2.31
CA ALA A 250 -25.90 16.62 2.25
C ALA A 250 -25.43 15.71 1.09
N ILE A 251 -26.14 14.60 0.84
CA ILE A 251 -25.92 13.73 -0.33
C ILE A 251 -26.22 14.49 -1.63
N LYS A 252 -27.34 15.22 -1.70
CA LYS A 252 -27.73 16.01 -2.89
C LYS A 252 -26.73 17.12 -3.18
N MET A 253 -26.25 17.85 -2.17
CA MET A 253 -25.16 18.82 -2.31
C MET A 253 -23.92 18.15 -2.92
N THR A 254 -23.50 17.00 -2.38
CA THR A 254 -22.34 16.26 -2.86
C THR A 254 -22.48 15.84 -4.34
N ARG A 255 -23.66 15.34 -4.74
CA ARG A 255 -23.97 14.98 -6.13
C ARG A 255 -23.90 16.20 -7.06
N VAL A 256 -24.61 17.28 -6.74
CA VAL A 256 -24.65 18.52 -7.54
C VAL A 256 -23.25 19.08 -7.79
N ILE A 257 -22.38 19.10 -6.77
CA ILE A 257 -21.01 19.60 -6.91
C ILE A 257 -20.15 18.65 -7.77
N SER A 258 -20.31 17.34 -7.62
CA SER A 258 -19.59 16.35 -8.42
C SER A 258 -20.01 16.39 -9.89
N GLU A 259 -21.31 16.54 -10.18
CA GLU A 259 -21.88 16.59 -11.52
C GLU A 259 -21.40 17.79 -12.35
N VAL A 260 -21.08 18.92 -11.71
CA VAL A 260 -20.49 20.09 -12.38
C VAL A 260 -18.96 20.08 -12.44
N GLY A 261 -18.31 18.98 -12.05
CA GLY A 261 -16.86 18.86 -12.04
C GLY A 261 -16.17 19.62 -10.90
N GLY A 262 -16.87 19.90 -9.81
CA GLY A 262 -16.30 20.47 -8.60
C GLY A 262 -15.21 19.57 -8.00
N SER A 263 -14.11 20.17 -7.55
CA SER A 263 -12.95 19.40 -7.09
C SER A 263 -13.17 18.71 -5.74
N ILE A 264 -12.41 17.64 -5.46
CA ILE A 264 -12.50 16.95 -4.16
C ILE A 264 -12.15 17.88 -2.97
N GLY A 265 -11.28 18.88 -3.19
CA GLY A 265 -10.98 19.92 -2.21
C GLY A 265 -12.19 20.83 -1.92
N GLU A 266 -12.92 21.22 -2.96
CA GLU A 266 -14.15 22.02 -2.82
C GLU A 266 -15.25 21.24 -2.08
N LEU A 267 -15.43 19.96 -2.43
CA LEU A 267 -16.32 19.03 -1.72
C LEU A 267 -15.93 18.85 -0.24
N ASN A 268 -14.63 18.81 0.08
CA ASN A 268 -14.15 18.74 1.45
C ASN A 268 -14.46 20.04 2.22
N ILE A 269 -14.18 21.20 1.63
CA ILE A 269 -14.50 22.51 2.22
C ILE A 269 -15.99 22.62 2.55
N LEU A 270 -16.87 22.25 1.61
CA LEU A 270 -18.31 22.25 1.83
C LEU A 270 -18.71 21.28 2.96
N ARG A 271 -18.29 20.01 2.89
CA ARG A 271 -18.61 18.99 3.91
C ARG A 271 -18.13 19.38 5.31
N GLN A 272 -16.97 20.02 5.44
CA GLN A 272 -16.44 20.51 6.72
C GLN A 272 -17.29 21.62 7.36
N ASN A 273 -18.04 22.40 6.57
CA ASN A 273 -18.84 23.53 7.06
C ASN A 273 -20.34 23.18 7.25
N VAL A 274 -20.77 21.98 6.85
CA VAL A 274 -22.18 21.53 6.92
C VAL A 274 -22.36 20.25 7.75
N GLU A 275 -21.28 19.68 8.30
CA GLU A 275 -21.32 18.46 9.10
C GLU A 275 -20.60 18.58 10.46
N VAL A 276 -21.25 18.10 11.52
CA VAL A 276 -20.87 18.24 12.94
C VAL A 276 -19.53 17.61 13.30
N LEU A 277 -19.17 16.46 12.74
CA LEU A 277 -17.98 15.68 13.13
C LEU A 277 -16.75 15.94 12.26
N LYS A 278 -16.92 16.57 11.09
CA LYS A 278 -15.83 16.91 10.16
C LYS A 278 -15.14 18.21 10.61
N GLY A 279 -14.00 18.56 10.03
CA GLY A 279 -13.30 19.83 10.33
C GLY A 279 -12.95 20.02 11.81
N GLY A 280 -12.52 18.95 12.48
CA GLY A 280 -12.15 18.97 13.90
C GLY A 280 -13.30 18.71 14.86
N GLY A 281 -14.54 18.64 14.36
CA GLY A 281 -15.74 18.48 15.14
C GLY A 281 -15.73 17.28 16.09
N LEU A 282 -15.25 16.10 15.65
CA LEU A 282 -15.13 14.92 16.53
C LEU A 282 -14.17 15.17 17.70
N ALA A 283 -13.01 15.77 17.44
CA ALA A 283 -12.05 16.10 18.51
C ALA A 283 -12.59 17.18 19.47
N MET A 284 -13.39 18.13 18.98
CA MET A 284 -14.01 19.16 19.81
C MET A 284 -15.17 18.62 20.65
N VAL A 285 -15.98 17.71 20.10
CA VAL A 285 -17.07 17.01 20.83
C VAL A 285 -16.51 16.10 21.93
N ALA A 286 -15.32 15.51 21.73
CA ALA A 286 -14.64 14.67 22.73
C ALA A 286 -14.01 15.44 23.91
N ARG A 287 -13.94 16.77 23.86
CA ARG A 287 -13.31 17.59 24.91
C ARG A 287 -14.13 17.49 26.22
N PRO A 288 -13.50 17.22 27.39
CA PRO A 288 -12.08 17.37 27.70
C PRO A 288 -11.24 16.08 27.71
N ALA A 289 -11.71 14.98 27.12
CA ALA A 289 -10.93 13.74 27.03
C ALA A 289 -9.67 13.89 26.17
N GLN A 290 -8.67 13.03 26.38
CA GLN A 290 -7.52 12.96 25.48
C GLN A 290 -7.94 12.27 24.17
N VAL A 291 -7.50 12.76 23.02
CA VAL A 291 -7.80 12.21 21.69
C VAL A 291 -6.50 11.77 21.03
N LEU A 292 -6.44 10.50 20.62
CA LEU A 292 -5.32 9.93 19.87
C LEU A 292 -5.84 9.37 18.54
N SER A 293 -5.55 10.05 17.44
CA SER A 293 -5.93 9.60 16.10
C SER A 293 -4.82 8.76 15.48
N LEU A 294 -5.19 7.57 15.01
CA LEU A 294 -4.32 6.63 14.31
C LEU A 294 -4.81 6.53 12.87
N ILE A 295 -3.98 6.97 11.92
CA ILE A 295 -4.41 7.31 10.57
C ILE A 295 -3.68 6.45 9.53
N LEU A 296 -4.45 5.80 8.66
CA LEU A 296 -3.98 5.23 7.39
C LEU A 296 -4.34 6.22 6.27
N SER A 297 -3.32 6.78 5.61
CA SER A 297 -3.47 7.75 4.52
C SER A 297 -3.53 7.06 3.17
N ASP A 298 -4.65 7.23 2.46
CA ASP A 298 -4.81 6.98 1.02
C ASP A 298 -4.80 8.29 0.21
N VAL A 299 -4.16 9.34 0.75
CA VAL A 299 -4.14 10.70 0.17
C VAL A 299 -2.70 11.13 -0.10
N ILE A 300 -2.47 11.69 -1.29
CA ILE A 300 -1.17 12.24 -1.71
C ILE A 300 -0.75 13.38 -0.76
N GLU A 301 0.54 13.42 -0.41
CA GLU A 301 1.14 14.35 0.58
C GLU A 301 0.64 14.16 2.02
N ASP A 302 -0.14 13.12 2.34
CA ASP A 302 -0.50 12.74 3.71
C ASP A 302 -1.20 13.87 4.53
N LYS A 303 -1.86 14.80 3.83
CA LYS A 303 -2.52 16.00 4.40
C LYS A 303 -3.72 15.66 5.29
N LEU A 304 -3.52 15.80 6.61
CA LEU A 304 -4.47 15.42 7.66
C LEU A 304 -5.85 16.09 7.50
N GLU A 305 -5.88 17.36 7.06
CA GLU A 305 -7.10 18.14 6.83
C GLU A 305 -7.95 17.63 5.65
N ILE A 306 -7.34 16.87 4.73
CA ILE A 306 -8.00 16.24 3.57
C ILE A 306 -8.49 14.83 3.93
N ILE A 307 -7.70 14.07 4.69
CA ILE A 307 -8.00 12.68 5.06
C ILE A 307 -9.32 12.62 5.84
N SER A 308 -10.32 11.93 5.28
CA SER A 308 -11.69 11.85 5.81
C SER A 308 -12.34 13.20 6.13
N SER A 309 -11.91 14.27 5.46
CA SER A 309 -12.34 15.66 5.72
C SER A 309 -11.93 16.20 7.10
N GLY A 310 -10.87 15.66 7.70
CA GLY A 310 -10.18 16.21 8.88
C GLY A 310 -11.01 16.26 10.18
N PRO A 311 -11.64 15.17 10.65
CA PRO A 311 -12.52 15.19 11.83
C PRO A 311 -11.78 15.45 13.16
N THR A 312 -10.46 15.33 13.18
CA THR A 312 -9.59 15.53 14.35
C THR A 312 -8.52 16.60 14.11
N THR A 313 -8.68 17.42 13.07
CA THR A 313 -7.79 18.53 12.71
C THR A 313 -8.52 19.86 12.78
N PRO A 314 -7.83 20.99 13.06
CA PRO A 314 -8.43 22.32 12.99
C PRO A 314 -9.18 22.59 11.68
N LEU A 315 -10.34 23.24 11.76
CA LEU A 315 -11.06 23.74 10.60
C LEU A 315 -10.26 24.88 9.96
N LEU A 316 -9.75 24.66 8.74
CA LEU A 316 -8.98 25.67 7.98
C LEU A 316 -9.84 26.46 6.98
N SER A 317 -11.06 25.99 6.68
CA SER A 317 -11.97 26.57 5.71
C SER A 317 -13.04 27.42 6.38
N SER A 318 -13.87 28.13 5.60
CA SER A 318 -14.95 28.96 6.14
C SER A 318 -16.24 28.90 5.34
N ALA A 319 -17.36 29.21 5.99
CA ALA A 319 -18.66 29.31 5.32
C ALA A 319 -18.67 30.37 4.19
N ARG A 320 -17.85 31.43 4.29
CA ARG A 320 -17.68 32.42 3.21
C ARG A 320 -16.98 31.83 1.99
N GLN A 321 -15.95 31.00 2.20
CA GLN A 321 -15.28 30.26 1.13
C GLN A 321 -16.24 29.25 0.47
N CYS A 322 -17.11 28.60 1.25
CA CYS A 322 -18.17 27.73 0.73
C CYS A 322 -19.11 28.48 -0.22
N LEU A 323 -19.61 29.66 0.18
CA LEU A 323 -20.46 30.49 -0.68
C LEU A 323 -19.76 30.90 -1.99
N GLN A 324 -18.47 31.26 -1.93
CA GLN A 324 -17.66 31.57 -3.12
C GLN A 324 -17.50 30.36 -4.06
N ILE A 325 -17.40 29.13 -3.52
CA ILE A 325 -17.38 27.89 -4.31
C ILE A 325 -18.71 27.69 -5.02
N LEU A 326 -19.84 27.83 -4.31
CA LEU A 326 -21.19 27.66 -4.89
C LEU A 326 -21.48 28.68 -6.00
N GLU A 327 -20.98 29.91 -5.86
CA GLU A 327 -21.11 30.98 -6.85
C GLU A 327 -20.20 30.76 -8.07
N ARG A 328 -18.92 30.43 -7.87
CA ARG A 328 -17.99 30.12 -8.98
C ARG A 328 -18.41 28.91 -9.80
N LEU A 329 -18.96 27.88 -9.16
CA LEU A 329 -19.49 26.69 -9.83
C LEU A 329 -20.89 26.91 -10.44
N ASN A 330 -21.53 28.06 -10.18
CA ASN A 330 -22.89 28.39 -10.62
C ASN A 330 -23.94 27.32 -10.24
N VAL A 331 -23.92 26.88 -8.98
CA VAL A 331 -24.80 25.82 -8.43
C VAL A 331 -25.57 26.23 -7.18
N LYS A 332 -25.47 27.49 -6.75
CA LYS A 332 -26.13 28.02 -5.55
C LYS A 332 -27.63 27.69 -5.49
N ASP A 333 -28.33 27.77 -6.63
CA ASP A 333 -29.77 27.50 -6.75
C ASP A 333 -30.12 26.01 -6.93
N LYS A 334 -29.11 25.14 -7.13
CA LYS A 334 -29.25 23.68 -7.27
C LYS A 334 -29.01 22.93 -5.95
N VAL A 335 -28.18 23.52 -5.08
CA VAL A 335 -27.90 23.01 -3.73
C VAL A 335 -29.13 23.23 -2.83
N PRO A 336 -29.41 22.35 -1.85
CA PRO A 336 -30.54 22.51 -0.95
C PRO A 336 -30.54 23.83 -0.18
N ARG A 337 -31.74 24.40 0.00
CA ARG A 337 -31.92 25.71 0.62
C ARG A 337 -31.41 25.76 2.07
N SER A 338 -31.61 24.68 2.84
CA SER A 338 -31.13 24.54 4.22
C SER A 338 -29.61 24.70 4.32
N VAL A 339 -28.86 24.13 3.36
CA VAL A 339 -27.40 24.24 3.25
C VAL A 339 -26.97 25.67 2.98
N VAL A 340 -27.62 26.35 2.04
CA VAL A 340 -27.29 27.74 1.69
C VAL A 340 -27.60 28.68 2.86
N GLU A 341 -28.74 28.50 3.53
CA GLU A 341 -29.13 29.28 4.71
C GLU A 341 -28.20 29.05 5.90
N LEU A 342 -27.77 27.80 6.14
CA LEU A 342 -26.75 27.46 7.15
C LEU A 342 -25.43 28.19 6.88
N LEU A 343 -24.93 28.12 5.64
CA LEU A 343 -23.68 28.78 5.24
C LEU A 343 -23.78 30.31 5.33
N MET A 344 -24.90 30.91 4.93
CA MET A 344 -25.14 32.35 5.08
C MET A 344 -25.16 32.79 6.55
N ARG A 345 -25.80 32.00 7.44
CA ARG A 345 -25.79 32.27 8.89
C ARG A 345 -24.38 32.20 9.46
N SER A 346 -23.66 31.11 9.21
CA SER A 346 -22.29 30.90 9.69
C SER A 346 -21.29 31.92 9.16
N ALA A 347 -21.48 32.44 7.94
CA ALA A 347 -20.66 33.51 7.37
C ALA A 347 -20.94 34.91 7.97
N SER A 348 -22.13 35.09 8.56
CA SER A 348 -22.56 36.35 9.20
C SER A 348 -22.20 36.43 10.69
N ASP A 349 -21.90 35.29 11.32
CA ASP A 349 -21.54 35.22 12.73
C ASP A 349 -20.18 35.89 13.01
N LYS A 350 -20.18 36.88 13.92
CA LYS A 350 -18.98 37.68 14.24
C LYS A 350 -17.84 36.87 14.89
N LYS A 351 -18.13 35.69 15.47
CA LYS A 351 -17.10 34.77 15.98
C LYS A 351 -16.32 34.10 14.84
N SER A 352 -17.03 33.58 13.84
CA SER A 352 -16.47 32.91 12.66
C SER A 352 -15.57 33.82 11.81
N GLN A 353 -15.79 35.14 11.88
CA GLN A 353 -14.93 36.13 11.22
C GLN A 353 -13.53 36.25 11.85
N GLN A 354 -13.35 35.85 13.11
CA GLN A 354 -12.05 35.89 13.78
C GLN A 354 -11.31 34.56 13.69
N GLU A 355 -12.01 33.43 13.65
CA GLU A 355 -11.42 32.08 13.65
C GLU A 355 -10.51 31.84 12.43
N GLY A 356 -10.90 32.34 11.24
CA GLY A 356 -10.08 32.28 10.02
C GLY A 356 -8.81 33.14 10.03
N GLN A 357 -8.57 33.95 11.07
CA GLN A 357 -7.37 34.79 11.24
C GLN A 357 -6.58 34.46 12.52
N GLN A 358 -7.00 33.45 13.31
CA GLN A 358 -6.46 33.19 14.66
C GLN A 358 -5.38 32.09 14.75
N GLN A 359 -4.79 31.66 13.63
CA GLN A 359 -3.74 30.62 13.60
C GLN A 359 -2.46 30.93 14.42
N HIS A 360 -2.29 32.15 14.90
CA HIS A 360 -1.15 32.57 15.74
C HIS A 360 -1.56 33.07 17.13
N ASN A 361 -2.78 32.78 17.61
CA ASN A 361 -3.20 33.18 18.95
C ASN A 361 -3.06 32.02 19.94
N LEU A 362 -2.35 32.23 21.05
CA LEU A 362 -2.04 31.21 22.08
C LEU A 362 -3.29 30.53 22.65
N SER A 363 -4.43 31.22 22.64
CA SER A 363 -5.74 30.68 23.03
C SER A 363 -6.21 29.57 22.09
N TYR A 364 -5.95 29.67 20.78
CA TYR A 364 -6.37 28.68 19.78
C TYR A 364 -5.53 27.40 19.87
N GLU A 365 -4.19 27.52 19.94
CA GLU A 365 -3.30 26.37 20.15
C GLU A 365 -3.65 25.59 21.45
N SER A 366 -4.07 26.30 22.50
CA SER A 366 -4.51 25.67 23.76
C SER A 366 -5.74 24.77 23.61
N GLN A 367 -6.57 24.98 22.58
CA GLN A 367 -7.75 24.16 22.32
C GLN A 367 -7.41 22.77 21.78
N TRP A 368 -6.23 22.60 21.17
CA TRP A 368 -5.80 21.36 20.51
C TRP A 368 -4.83 20.51 21.33
N LYS A 369 -4.42 20.96 22.53
CA LYS A 369 -3.49 20.24 23.42
C LYS A 369 -3.97 18.86 23.89
N HIS A 370 -5.27 18.56 23.75
CA HIS A 370 -5.80 17.22 24.04
C HIS A 370 -5.71 16.26 22.85
N VAL A 371 -5.32 16.72 21.66
CA VAL A 371 -5.33 15.94 20.42
C VAL A 371 -3.91 15.60 19.96
N GLN A 372 -3.64 14.33 19.71
CA GLN A 372 -2.49 13.84 18.96
C GLN A 372 -3.00 13.15 17.68
N ASN A 373 -2.51 13.56 16.51
CA ASN A 373 -2.79 12.89 15.24
C ASN A 373 -1.51 12.21 14.74
N VAL A 374 -1.56 10.91 14.48
CA VAL A 374 -0.39 10.11 14.08
C VAL A 374 -0.73 9.29 12.82
N ILE A 375 0.06 9.48 11.77
CA ILE A 375 -0.02 8.68 10.56
C ILE A 375 0.78 7.40 10.78
N ILE A 376 0.06 6.28 10.81
CA ILE A 376 0.62 4.95 11.12
C ILE A 376 0.72 4.04 9.90
N GLY A 377 0.14 4.46 8.77
CA GLY A 377 0.38 3.89 7.44
C GLY A 377 0.19 4.96 6.36
N SER A 378 1.09 5.00 5.39
CA SER A 378 0.97 5.82 4.17
C SER A 378 1.91 5.33 3.07
N ASN A 379 1.82 5.94 1.89
CA ASN A 379 2.70 5.61 0.76
C ASN A 379 4.17 5.85 1.11
N THR A 380 4.47 6.87 1.92
CA THR A 380 5.81 7.14 2.46
C THR A 380 6.34 5.98 3.29
N ILE A 381 5.50 5.40 4.16
CA ILE A 381 5.88 4.24 5.01
C ILE A 381 6.06 2.97 4.17
N ALA A 382 5.24 2.79 3.12
CA ALA A 382 5.34 1.65 2.22
C ALA A 382 6.59 1.73 1.31
N THR A 383 6.87 2.89 0.70
CA THR A 383 8.06 3.10 -0.14
C THR A 383 9.36 3.05 0.65
N GLU A 384 9.36 3.47 1.93
CA GLU A 384 10.50 3.28 2.84
C GLU A 384 10.70 1.80 3.21
N ALA A 385 9.62 1.02 3.41
CA ALA A 385 9.74 -0.43 3.57
C ALA A 385 10.26 -1.12 2.30
N ALA A 386 9.82 -0.70 1.11
CA ALA A 386 10.36 -1.13 -0.17
C ALA A 386 11.87 -0.82 -0.28
N ARG A 387 12.30 0.39 0.12
CA ARG A 387 13.72 0.81 0.13
C ARG A 387 14.57 -0.15 0.97
N ASN A 388 14.11 -0.45 2.18
CA ASN A 388 14.80 -1.35 3.09
C ASN A 388 14.82 -2.80 2.59
N GLN A 389 13.75 -3.26 1.93
CA GLN A 389 13.74 -4.59 1.32
C GLN A 389 14.68 -4.66 0.11
N ALA A 390 14.68 -3.67 -0.78
CA ALA A 390 15.58 -3.60 -1.92
C ALA A 390 17.06 -3.65 -1.50
N SER A 391 17.44 -2.96 -0.42
CA SER A 391 18.79 -3.10 0.17
C SER A 391 19.10 -4.51 0.67
N ARG A 392 18.12 -5.28 1.18
CA ARG A 392 18.33 -6.68 1.62
C ARG A 392 18.54 -7.64 0.45
N HIS A 393 17.91 -7.39 -0.70
CA HIS A 393 18.22 -8.11 -1.94
C HIS A 393 19.52 -7.61 -2.63
N GLY A 394 20.25 -6.67 -2.00
CA GLY A 394 21.54 -6.20 -2.48
C GLY A 394 21.48 -5.13 -3.56
N TYR A 395 20.32 -4.53 -3.82
CA TYR A 395 20.20 -3.36 -4.70
C TYR A 395 20.62 -2.08 -3.99
N VAL A 396 21.10 -1.08 -4.74
CA VAL A 396 21.13 0.32 -4.30
C VAL A 396 19.74 0.92 -4.52
N PRO A 397 18.98 1.28 -3.48
CA PRO A 397 17.63 1.80 -3.67
C PRO A 397 17.60 3.33 -3.73
N VAL A 398 16.69 3.86 -4.54
CA VAL A 398 16.38 5.30 -4.60
C VAL A 398 14.88 5.50 -4.54
N VAL A 399 14.36 5.98 -3.40
CA VAL A 399 12.99 6.51 -3.34
C VAL A 399 12.97 7.85 -4.05
N LEU A 400 12.44 7.89 -5.27
CA LEU A 400 12.45 9.07 -6.12
C LEU A 400 11.39 10.07 -5.66
N THR A 401 10.15 9.62 -5.53
CA THR A 401 8.98 10.40 -5.07
C THR A 401 7.91 9.48 -4.46
N ASN A 402 7.11 10.03 -3.55
CA ASN A 402 5.90 9.47 -2.94
C ASN A 402 4.62 10.25 -3.35
N THR A 403 4.74 11.15 -4.33
CA THR A 403 3.64 12.00 -4.85
C THR A 403 3.44 11.86 -6.36
N LEU A 404 3.84 10.71 -6.93
CA LEU A 404 3.74 10.45 -8.37
C LEU A 404 2.28 10.58 -8.83
N GLN A 405 2.07 11.41 -9.85
CA GLN A 405 0.77 11.74 -10.41
C GLN A 405 0.88 11.91 -11.92
N GLY A 406 -0.25 11.74 -12.59
CA GLY A 406 -0.38 11.94 -14.03
C GLY A 406 -1.09 10.78 -14.69
N GLU A 407 -1.25 10.93 -16.01
CA GLU A 407 -1.82 9.89 -16.86
C GLU A 407 -0.79 8.76 -17.04
N ALA A 408 -1.25 7.51 -16.89
CA ALA A 408 -0.44 6.31 -16.81
C ALA A 408 0.50 6.11 -18.01
N SER A 409 0.04 6.40 -19.23
CA SER A 409 0.87 6.27 -20.45
C SER A 409 1.99 7.33 -20.49
N ARG A 410 1.74 8.57 -20.07
CA ARG A 410 2.77 9.61 -19.92
C ARG A 410 3.80 9.24 -18.85
N VAL A 411 3.34 8.78 -17.68
CA VAL A 411 4.21 8.36 -16.58
C VAL A 411 5.08 7.16 -16.99
N ALA A 412 4.55 6.22 -17.79
CA ALA A 412 5.34 5.15 -18.39
C ALA A 412 6.45 5.68 -19.31
N GLY A 413 6.17 6.70 -20.13
CA GLY A 413 7.17 7.38 -20.97
C GLY A 413 8.31 7.99 -20.16
N MET A 414 7.99 8.68 -19.06
CA MET A 414 8.96 9.20 -18.09
C MET A 414 9.84 8.07 -17.50
N PHE A 415 9.26 6.90 -17.15
CA PHE A 415 10.06 5.75 -16.69
C PHE A 415 10.96 5.15 -17.78
N VAL A 416 10.52 5.09 -19.04
CA VAL A 416 11.37 4.66 -20.18
C VAL A 416 12.56 5.60 -20.33
N MET A 417 12.34 6.91 -20.23
CA MET A 417 13.39 7.92 -20.28
C MET A 417 14.32 7.87 -19.07
N LEU A 418 13.81 7.55 -17.88
CA LEU A 418 14.63 7.33 -16.69
C LEU A 418 15.51 6.09 -16.85
N ALA A 419 14.99 5.01 -17.44
CA ALA A 419 15.77 3.83 -17.77
C ALA A 419 16.87 4.13 -18.81
N LYS A 420 16.57 4.91 -19.86
CA LYS A 420 17.56 5.44 -20.83
C LYS A 420 18.68 6.20 -20.10
N TYR A 421 18.32 7.17 -19.26
CA TYR A 421 19.24 8.03 -18.52
C TYR A 421 20.16 7.23 -17.59
N ILE A 422 19.60 6.29 -16.82
CA ILE A 422 20.36 5.37 -15.95
C ILE A 422 21.33 4.53 -16.77
N MET A 423 20.87 3.84 -17.83
CA MET A 423 21.74 2.97 -18.65
C MET A 423 22.86 3.73 -19.36
N LEU A 424 22.62 4.98 -19.78
CA LEU A 424 23.64 5.87 -20.35
C LEU A 424 24.69 6.31 -19.30
N SER A 425 24.29 6.42 -18.03
CA SER A 425 25.12 6.91 -16.93
C SER A 425 26.08 5.85 -16.35
N TYR A 426 25.87 4.57 -16.62
CA TYR A 426 26.83 3.51 -16.30
C TYR A 426 28.10 3.67 -17.15
N GLY A 427 29.25 3.82 -16.47
CA GLY A 427 30.50 4.37 -17.00
C GLY A 427 31.32 3.47 -17.93
N ASN A 428 30.74 3.02 -19.04
CA ASN A 428 31.45 2.36 -20.16
C ASN A 428 31.31 3.13 -21.50
N MET A 429 30.81 4.35 -21.47
CA MET A 429 30.80 5.23 -22.64
C MET A 429 32.19 5.83 -22.85
N ALA A 430 32.78 5.63 -24.03
CA ALA A 430 33.89 6.47 -24.48
C ALA A 430 33.44 7.94 -24.48
N PRO A 431 34.32 8.93 -24.21
CA PRO A 431 33.92 10.32 -23.90
C PRO A 431 32.98 11.00 -24.90
N ASP A 432 32.92 10.55 -26.16
CA ASP A 432 32.11 11.16 -27.22
C ASP A 432 30.87 10.32 -27.60
N LYS A 433 30.78 9.07 -27.12
CA LYS A 433 29.73 8.11 -27.51
C LYS A 433 28.56 8.13 -26.54
N GLY A 434 27.77 9.20 -26.56
CA GLY A 434 26.45 9.24 -25.87
C GLY A 434 26.18 10.44 -24.97
N LYS A 435 27.15 11.33 -24.73
CA LYS A 435 26.94 12.56 -23.93
C LYS A 435 25.73 13.38 -24.39
N GLY A 436 25.53 13.53 -25.70
CA GLY A 436 24.36 14.21 -26.25
C GLY A 436 23.03 13.54 -25.85
N GLN A 437 22.95 12.21 -25.93
CA GLN A 437 21.75 11.45 -25.53
C GLN A 437 21.49 11.50 -24.02
N LEU A 438 22.56 11.64 -23.21
CA LEU A 438 22.44 11.77 -21.76
C LEU A 438 21.88 13.15 -21.38
N VAL A 439 22.39 14.23 -21.99
CA VAL A 439 21.87 15.59 -21.79
C VAL A 439 20.45 15.74 -22.32
N GLU A 440 20.15 15.15 -23.49
CA GLU A 440 18.78 15.07 -24.03
C GLU A 440 17.83 14.39 -23.03
N ALA A 441 18.22 13.23 -22.48
CA ALA A 441 17.42 12.52 -21.50
C ALA A 441 17.26 13.28 -20.17
N GLU A 442 18.30 13.99 -19.70
CA GLU A 442 18.20 14.88 -18.53
C GLU A 442 17.16 16.00 -18.77
N LEU A 443 17.20 16.64 -19.94
CA LEU A 443 16.28 17.71 -20.31
C LEU A 443 14.84 17.22 -20.48
N GLU A 444 14.61 16.01 -21.02
CA GLU A 444 13.28 15.42 -21.13
C GLU A 444 12.69 15.07 -19.74
N LEU A 445 13.49 14.45 -18.86
CA LEU A 445 13.06 14.15 -17.50
C LEU A 445 12.73 15.42 -16.68
N ILE A 446 13.48 16.50 -16.87
CA ILE A 446 13.18 17.80 -16.25
C ILE A 446 11.89 18.40 -16.81
N LYS A 447 11.59 18.26 -18.12
CA LYS A 447 10.32 18.70 -18.73
C LYS A 447 9.12 17.91 -18.21
N ASP A 448 9.29 16.62 -17.89
CA ASP A 448 8.27 15.79 -17.24
C ASP A 448 8.19 15.98 -15.72
N GLY A 449 8.96 16.91 -15.14
CA GLY A 449 8.79 17.41 -13.78
C GLY A 449 9.75 16.85 -12.74
N LEU A 450 10.72 16.00 -13.10
CA LEU A 450 11.78 15.58 -12.17
C LEU A 450 12.68 16.77 -11.84
N LYS A 451 13.00 16.97 -10.56
CA LYS A 451 13.94 18.03 -10.17
C LYS A 451 15.36 17.59 -10.47
N LYS A 452 16.24 18.54 -10.77
CA LYS A 452 17.67 18.27 -10.98
C LYS A 452 18.32 17.56 -9.77
N SER A 453 17.86 17.86 -8.56
CA SER A 453 18.25 17.16 -7.32
C SER A 453 17.91 15.68 -7.34
N ASP A 454 16.80 15.28 -7.97
CA ASP A 454 16.34 13.90 -8.03
C ASP A 454 17.20 13.09 -9.01
N LEU A 455 17.52 13.68 -10.16
CA LEU A 455 18.47 13.11 -11.12
C LEU A 455 19.87 12.99 -10.51
N GLN A 456 20.33 13.97 -9.73
CA GLN A 456 21.60 13.88 -9.00
C GLN A 456 21.62 12.71 -7.99
N ARG A 457 20.51 12.45 -7.27
CA ARG A 457 20.38 11.27 -6.39
C ARG A 457 20.46 9.97 -7.19
N VAL A 458 19.83 9.90 -8.37
CA VAL A 458 19.91 8.75 -9.27
C VAL A 458 21.35 8.52 -9.77
N ILE A 459 22.06 9.56 -10.21
CA ILE A 459 23.47 9.45 -10.66
C ILE A 459 24.42 8.99 -9.54
N ALA A 460 24.25 9.49 -8.31
CA ALA A 460 25.01 9.03 -7.17
C ALA A 460 24.77 7.53 -6.90
N ALA A 461 23.52 7.08 -7.00
CA ALA A 461 23.15 5.68 -6.82
C ALA A 461 23.64 4.78 -7.97
N VAL A 462 23.65 5.24 -9.23
CA VAL A 462 24.28 4.54 -10.37
C VAL A 462 25.77 4.33 -10.10
N SER A 463 26.46 5.37 -9.61
CA SER A 463 27.89 5.30 -9.29
C SER A 463 28.16 4.29 -8.17
N GLN A 464 27.32 4.26 -7.13
CA GLN A 464 27.39 3.26 -6.06
C GLN A 464 27.10 1.84 -6.59
N ALA A 465 26.10 1.67 -7.45
CA ALA A 465 25.72 0.38 -8.01
C ALA A 465 26.82 -0.19 -8.91
N GLN A 466 27.45 0.65 -9.75
CA GLN A 466 28.60 0.28 -10.56
C GLN A 466 29.79 -0.17 -9.69
N ASN A 467 30.16 0.61 -8.67
CA ASN A 467 31.28 0.28 -7.79
C ASN A 467 31.07 -1.03 -7.00
N SER A 468 29.83 -1.28 -6.57
CA SER A 468 29.45 -2.49 -5.82
C SER A 468 29.06 -3.68 -6.69
N HIS A 469 29.07 -3.53 -8.03
CA HIS A 469 28.59 -4.54 -8.99
C HIS A 469 27.14 -5.00 -8.72
N SER A 470 26.33 -4.12 -8.15
CA SER A 470 24.93 -4.37 -7.81
C SER A 470 23.96 -3.81 -8.86
N GLY A 471 22.67 -4.11 -8.71
CA GLY A 471 21.61 -3.42 -9.43
C GLY A 471 21.20 -2.13 -8.72
N LEU A 472 20.59 -1.22 -9.46
CA LEU A 472 19.84 -0.07 -8.96
C LEU A 472 18.35 -0.44 -8.86
N CYS A 473 17.67 -0.02 -7.79
CA CYS A 473 16.22 -0.10 -7.66
C CYS A 473 15.64 1.29 -7.42
N VAL A 474 15.02 1.89 -8.44
CA VAL A 474 14.27 3.15 -8.27
C VAL A 474 12.85 2.80 -7.80
N ILE A 475 12.39 3.51 -6.78
CA ILE A 475 11.11 3.29 -6.10
C ILE A 475 10.33 4.60 -6.20
N CYS A 476 9.10 4.52 -6.70
CA CYS A 476 8.13 5.60 -6.64
C CYS A 476 6.85 5.12 -5.96
N GLY A 477 6.04 6.06 -5.49
CA GLY A 477 4.64 5.83 -5.19
C GLY A 477 3.83 7.11 -5.31
N GLY A 478 2.51 6.96 -5.25
CA GLY A 478 1.52 7.99 -5.58
C GLY A 478 0.32 7.34 -6.24
N GLU A 479 -0.51 8.11 -6.96
CA GLU A 479 -1.73 7.63 -7.60
C GLU A 479 -1.77 8.15 -9.03
N THR A 480 -1.83 7.25 -10.03
CA THR A 480 -1.96 7.65 -11.44
C THR A 480 -3.40 7.54 -11.95
N THR A 481 -3.67 8.07 -13.14
CA THR A 481 -4.99 7.99 -13.79
C THR A 481 -4.88 7.38 -15.18
N VAL A 482 -5.98 6.80 -15.66
CA VAL A 482 -6.09 6.26 -17.03
C VAL A 482 -7.19 7.02 -17.77
N MET A 483 -6.91 7.42 -19.01
CA MET A 483 -7.92 8.01 -19.89
C MET A 483 -8.62 6.90 -20.67
N VAL A 484 -9.79 6.47 -20.18
CA VAL A 484 -10.61 5.44 -20.81
C VAL A 484 -11.15 5.94 -22.15
N LYS A 485 -10.81 5.23 -23.23
CA LYS A 485 -11.17 5.49 -24.63
C LYS A 485 -11.83 4.27 -25.28
N GLY A 486 -11.44 3.07 -24.86
CA GLY A 486 -11.99 1.80 -25.33
C GLY A 486 -13.03 1.20 -24.39
N SER A 487 -13.36 -0.06 -24.65
CA SER A 487 -14.29 -0.88 -23.85
C SER A 487 -13.61 -2.08 -23.18
N GLY A 488 -12.27 -2.11 -23.22
CA GLY A 488 -11.45 -3.15 -22.63
C GLY A 488 -11.47 -3.18 -21.10
N LYS A 489 -10.84 -4.23 -20.55
CA LYS A 489 -10.64 -4.40 -19.13
C LYS A 489 -9.17 -4.14 -18.78
N GLY A 490 -8.93 -3.35 -17.75
CA GLY A 490 -7.59 -2.97 -17.32
C GLY A 490 -7.62 -1.95 -16.20
N GLY A 491 -6.43 -1.55 -15.76
CA GLY A 491 -6.22 -0.47 -14.81
C GLY A 491 -4.96 0.33 -15.12
N ARG A 492 -4.75 1.39 -14.34
CA ARG A 492 -3.63 2.34 -14.52
C ARG A 492 -2.27 1.68 -14.37
N ASN A 493 -2.12 0.73 -13.45
CA ASN A 493 -0.84 0.08 -13.19
C ASN A 493 -0.49 -0.92 -14.30
N GLN A 494 -1.48 -1.70 -14.76
CA GLN A 494 -1.36 -2.60 -15.91
C GLN A 494 -1.09 -1.80 -17.21
N GLU A 495 -1.82 -0.71 -17.45
CA GLU A 495 -1.63 0.13 -18.64
C GLU A 495 -0.26 0.83 -18.64
N MET A 496 0.20 1.32 -17.48
CA MET A 496 1.55 1.89 -17.31
C MET A 496 2.63 0.83 -17.58
N ALA A 497 2.51 -0.37 -17.02
CA ALA A 497 3.49 -1.43 -17.22
C ALA A 497 3.56 -1.89 -18.69
N LEU A 498 2.41 -2.09 -19.34
CA LEU A 498 2.37 -2.47 -20.75
C LEU A 498 2.93 -1.36 -21.66
N THR A 499 2.58 -0.10 -21.39
CA THR A 499 3.13 1.07 -22.10
C THR A 499 4.64 1.19 -21.89
N PHE A 500 5.14 0.98 -20.68
CA PHE A 500 6.58 1.01 -20.37
C PHE A 500 7.33 -0.05 -21.18
N SER A 501 6.83 -1.30 -21.22
CA SER A 501 7.51 -2.36 -21.97
C SER A 501 7.55 -2.08 -23.48
N LEU A 502 6.45 -1.58 -24.05
CA LEU A 502 6.38 -1.17 -25.45
C LEU A 502 7.32 -0.01 -25.76
N GLY A 503 7.33 1.03 -24.92
CA GLY A 503 8.23 2.18 -25.06
C GLY A 503 9.70 1.78 -24.91
N LEU A 504 10.04 0.91 -23.96
CA LEU A 504 11.39 0.40 -23.75
C LEU A 504 11.88 -0.43 -24.95
N LYS A 505 11.04 -1.30 -25.51
CA LYS A 505 11.33 -2.03 -26.76
C LYS A 505 11.64 -1.06 -27.89
N ASN A 506 10.72 -0.12 -28.15
CA ASN A 506 10.83 0.83 -29.26
C ASN A 506 12.08 1.73 -29.13
N MET A 507 12.42 2.13 -27.90
CA MET A 507 13.64 2.88 -27.60
C MET A 507 14.91 2.05 -27.86
N ILE A 508 14.96 0.78 -27.46
CA ILE A 508 16.13 -0.09 -27.74
C ILE A 508 16.27 -0.34 -29.26
N GLU A 509 15.18 -0.64 -29.96
CA GLU A 509 15.15 -0.87 -31.41
C GLU A 509 15.54 0.39 -32.19
N GLY A 510 15.06 1.57 -31.78
CA GLY A 510 15.45 2.86 -32.35
C GLY A 510 16.94 3.19 -32.22
N THR A 511 17.67 2.50 -31.33
CA THR A 511 19.14 2.62 -31.25
C THR A 511 19.92 1.63 -32.11
N ALA A 512 19.30 0.71 -32.86
CA ALA A 512 19.99 -0.41 -33.53
C ALA A 512 21.26 -0.02 -34.33
N SER A 513 21.24 1.13 -35.02
CA SER A 513 22.36 1.66 -35.82
C SER A 513 23.38 2.48 -35.01
N HIS A 514 23.14 2.69 -33.71
CA HIS A 514 23.92 3.57 -32.83
C HIS A 514 24.80 2.75 -31.87
N PRO A 515 26.03 3.22 -31.50
CA PRO A 515 26.92 2.48 -30.60
C PRO A 515 26.33 2.05 -29.25
N THR A 516 25.29 2.74 -28.78
CA THR A 516 24.61 2.47 -27.50
C THR A 516 23.72 1.22 -27.50
N HIS A 517 23.37 0.67 -28.67
CA HIS A 517 22.51 -0.52 -28.74
C HIS A 517 23.09 -1.73 -28.00
N LYS A 518 24.41 -1.97 -28.15
CA LYS A 518 25.11 -3.05 -27.44
C LYS A 518 25.17 -2.82 -25.93
N GLN A 519 25.23 -1.56 -25.50
CA GLN A 519 25.19 -1.18 -24.09
C GLN A 519 23.80 -1.47 -23.49
N PHE A 520 22.72 -0.95 -24.09
CA PHE A 520 21.34 -1.19 -23.62
C PHE A 520 20.96 -2.68 -23.65
N SER A 521 21.50 -3.44 -24.62
CA SER A 521 21.34 -4.90 -24.67
C SER A 521 21.93 -5.61 -23.45
N SER A 522 22.99 -5.05 -22.84
CA SER A 522 23.73 -5.62 -21.70
C SER A 522 23.08 -5.36 -20.33
N PHE A 523 22.00 -4.59 -20.25
CA PHE A 523 21.25 -4.38 -18.99
C PHE A 523 20.04 -5.31 -18.91
N HIS A 524 19.76 -5.84 -17.72
CA HIS A 524 18.40 -6.22 -17.34
C HIS A 524 17.65 -4.99 -16.88
N VAL A 525 16.37 -4.91 -17.28
CA VAL A 525 15.44 -3.85 -16.87
C VAL A 525 14.11 -4.52 -16.56
N GLU A 526 13.73 -4.55 -15.28
CA GLU A 526 12.42 -4.99 -14.82
C GLU A 526 11.65 -3.77 -14.29
N PHE A 527 10.35 -3.72 -14.55
CA PHE A 527 9.46 -2.69 -14.07
C PHE A 527 8.21 -3.32 -13.47
N LEU A 528 7.86 -2.95 -12.25
CA LEU A 528 6.63 -3.35 -11.57
C LEU A 528 5.82 -2.09 -11.28
N SER A 529 4.52 -2.13 -11.54
CA SER A 529 3.57 -1.09 -11.13
C SER A 529 2.35 -1.80 -10.53
N ALA A 530 1.94 -1.43 -9.31
CA ALA A 530 0.81 -2.07 -8.65
C ALA A 530 0.16 -1.23 -7.54
N GLY A 531 -1.16 -1.36 -7.40
CA GLY A 531 -1.99 -0.81 -6.33
C GLY A 531 -1.83 -1.59 -5.02
N THR A 532 -1.63 -0.89 -3.92
CA THR A 532 -1.38 -1.51 -2.60
C THR A 532 -2.62 -2.12 -1.94
N ASP A 533 -3.81 -1.91 -2.50
CA ASP A 533 -5.06 -2.58 -2.10
C ASP A 533 -5.24 -3.99 -2.72
N GLY A 534 -4.42 -4.32 -3.71
CA GLY A 534 -4.47 -5.58 -4.43
C GLY A 534 -5.38 -5.58 -5.66
N GLN A 535 -5.85 -4.40 -6.10
CA GLN A 535 -6.66 -4.21 -7.31
C GLN A 535 -6.09 -3.09 -8.19
N ASP A 536 -6.39 -3.17 -9.47
CA ASP A 536 -6.05 -2.16 -10.46
C ASP A 536 -7.16 -2.08 -11.51
N GLY A 537 -7.92 -0.99 -11.48
CA GLY A 537 -9.19 -0.91 -12.22
C GLY A 537 -10.23 -1.94 -11.74
N PRO A 538 -11.23 -2.30 -12.56
CA PRO A 538 -12.23 -3.32 -12.22
C PRO A 538 -11.67 -4.75 -12.44
N THR A 539 -10.53 -5.08 -11.83
CA THR A 539 -9.81 -6.35 -12.02
C THR A 539 -9.45 -7.03 -10.70
N ASP A 540 -9.10 -8.32 -10.75
CA ASP A 540 -8.61 -9.13 -9.62
C ASP A 540 -7.07 -9.09 -9.48
N ALA A 541 -6.40 -8.28 -10.31
CA ALA A 541 -4.96 -8.07 -10.29
C ALA A 541 -4.62 -6.73 -9.63
N ALA A 542 -3.52 -6.69 -8.88
CA ALA A 542 -2.96 -5.47 -8.30
C ALA A 542 -2.24 -4.59 -9.34
N GLY A 543 -1.83 -5.17 -10.47
CA GLY A 543 -0.95 -4.50 -11.43
C GLY A 543 -0.22 -5.50 -12.31
N ALA A 544 0.99 -5.15 -12.76
CA ALA A 544 1.82 -6.01 -13.59
C ALA A 544 3.32 -5.80 -13.38
N VAL A 545 4.10 -6.84 -13.69
CA VAL A 545 5.56 -6.85 -13.67
C VAL A 545 6.10 -7.25 -15.04
N VAL A 546 6.96 -6.42 -15.63
CA VAL A 546 7.33 -6.48 -17.06
C VAL A 546 8.83 -6.25 -17.25
N ASN A 547 9.34 -6.66 -18.40
CA ASN A 547 10.71 -6.34 -18.84
C ASN A 547 10.77 -6.13 -20.36
N LYS A 548 11.99 -5.89 -20.86
CA LYS A 548 12.25 -5.61 -22.28
C LYS A 548 11.91 -6.75 -23.26
N ARG A 549 11.59 -7.96 -22.79
CA ARG A 549 11.26 -9.11 -23.65
C ARG A 549 9.76 -9.35 -23.81
N LEU A 550 8.92 -8.81 -22.92
CA LEU A 550 7.46 -9.04 -22.88
C LEU A 550 6.80 -8.84 -24.26
N VAL A 551 6.99 -7.69 -24.91
CA VAL A 551 6.33 -7.41 -26.21
C VAL A 551 6.83 -8.33 -27.33
N GLN A 552 8.11 -8.74 -27.32
CA GLN A 552 8.61 -9.73 -28.28
C GLN A 552 7.99 -11.11 -28.05
N PHE A 553 7.83 -11.51 -26.78
CA PHE A 553 7.17 -12.74 -26.38
C PHE A 553 5.66 -12.72 -26.74
N ALA A 554 4.99 -11.59 -26.50
CA ALA A 554 3.58 -11.36 -26.83
C ALA A 554 3.30 -11.45 -28.35
N ASN A 555 4.14 -10.83 -29.17
CA ASN A 555 4.05 -10.93 -30.62
C ASN A 555 4.19 -12.40 -31.10
N GLY A 556 5.04 -13.19 -30.44
CA GLY A 556 5.18 -14.63 -30.70
C GLY A 556 3.92 -15.46 -30.35
N HIS A 557 3.01 -14.90 -29.54
CA HIS A 557 1.71 -15.48 -29.19
C HIS A 557 0.53 -14.79 -29.91
N GLY A 558 0.80 -13.92 -30.89
CA GLY A 558 -0.23 -13.21 -31.66
C GLY A 558 -0.92 -12.05 -30.92
N LEU A 559 -0.34 -11.54 -29.83
CA LEU A 559 -0.90 -10.46 -29.03
C LEU A 559 -0.20 -9.12 -29.34
N ASP A 560 -0.90 -8.20 -30.02
CA ASP A 560 -0.40 -6.83 -30.26
C ASP A 560 -0.68 -5.91 -29.07
N ALA A 561 0.36 -5.67 -28.26
CA ALA A 561 0.32 -4.74 -27.12
C ALA A 561 -0.27 -3.36 -27.48
N SER A 562 -0.04 -2.86 -28.70
CA SER A 562 -0.52 -1.55 -29.16
C SER A 562 -2.04 -1.53 -29.36
N ALA A 563 -2.61 -2.64 -29.84
CA ALA A 563 -4.05 -2.80 -30.02
C ALA A 563 -4.78 -2.90 -28.66
N PHE A 564 -4.25 -3.69 -27.72
CA PHE A 564 -4.80 -3.79 -26.37
C PHE A 564 -4.74 -2.44 -25.62
N LEU A 565 -3.62 -1.71 -25.70
CA LEU A 565 -3.50 -0.36 -25.12
C LEU A 565 -4.52 0.62 -25.72
N LYS A 566 -4.73 0.62 -27.04
CA LYS A 566 -5.75 1.48 -27.69
C LYS A 566 -7.18 1.21 -27.21
N ASN A 567 -7.47 0.00 -26.74
CA ASN A 567 -8.79 -0.38 -26.22
C ASN A 567 -8.88 -0.31 -24.67
N ASN A 568 -7.82 0.14 -23.97
CA ASN A 568 -7.68 0.05 -22.51
C ASN A 568 -7.85 -1.39 -21.96
N ASP A 569 -7.38 -2.39 -22.72
CA ASP A 569 -7.62 -3.82 -22.47
C ASP A 569 -6.37 -4.54 -21.92
N SER A 570 -5.61 -3.85 -21.06
CA SER A 570 -4.32 -4.33 -20.52
C SER A 570 -4.45 -5.61 -19.69
N TYR A 571 -5.58 -5.82 -19.00
CA TYR A 571 -5.83 -7.05 -18.23
C TYR A 571 -5.95 -8.27 -19.12
N THR A 572 -6.73 -8.17 -20.20
CA THR A 572 -6.96 -9.27 -21.15
C THR A 572 -5.67 -9.64 -21.87
N PHE A 573 -4.82 -8.66 -22.19
CA PHE A 573 -3.46 -8.89 -22.69
C PHE A 573 -2.64 -9.77 -21.73
N PHE A 574 -2.50 -9.37 -20.46
CA PHE A 574 -1.69 -10.11 -19.49
C PHE A 574 -2.27 -11.49 -19.13
N LYS A 575 -3.60 -11.62 -18.96
CA LYS A 575 -4.25 -12.93 -18.77
C LYS A 575 -4.06 -13.87 -19.98
N SER A 576 -3.92 -13.32 -21.19
CA SER A 576 -3.68 -14.12 -22.40
C SER A 576 -2.24 -14.62 -22.52
N LEU A 577 -1.25 -13.89 -21.98
CA LEU A 577 0.17 -14.27 -22.02
C LEU A 577 0.52 -15.48 -21.15
N LYS A 578 -0.06 -15.58 -19.94
CA LYS A 578 0.17 -16.68 -18.98
C LYS A 578 1.65 -16.87 -18.60
N ASP A 579 2.40 -15.77 -18.42
CA ASP A 579 3.85 -15.72 -18.20
C ASP A 579 4.28 -15.04 -16.87
N ASP A 580 3.43 -15.13 -15.85
CA ASP A 580 3.60 -14.52 -14.52
C ASP A 580 3.85 -12.99 -14.53
N SER A 581 3.50 -12.30 -15.62
CA SER A 581 3.59 -10.84 -15.71
C SER A 581 2.37 -10.10 -15.15
N LEU A 582 1.24 -10.77 -14.92
CA LEU A 582 0.11 -10.20 -14.16
C LEU A 582 0.36 -10.37 -12.66
N LEU A 583 0.23 -9.30 -11.87
CA LEU A 583 0.46 -9.37 -10.43
C LEU A 583 -0.86 -9.58 -9.68
N GLU A 584 -1.13 -10.81 -9.27
CA GLU A 584 -2.36 -11.20 -8.56
C GLU A 584 -2.07 -11.44 -7.07
N THR A 585 -2.16 -10.39 -6.25
CA THR A 585 -1.94 -10.50 -4.80
C THR A 585 -3.18 -10.95 -4.01
N GLY A 586 -4.36 -10.85 -4.64
CA GLY A 586 -5.63 -10.76 -3.92
C GLY A 586 -5.74 -9.47 -3.09
N LEU A 587 -6.92 -9.24 -2.50
CA LEU A 587 -7.17 -8.05 -1.69
C LEU A 587 -6.23 -8.00 -0.47
N THR A 588 -5.50 -6.91 -0.32
CA THR A 588 -4.47 -6.79 0.72
C THR A 588 -5.06 -6.48 2.09
N GLY A 589 -6.18 -5.75 2.14
CA GLY A 589 -6.82 -5.27 3.37
C GLY A 589 -6.29 -3.91 3.86
N THR A 590 -5.53 -3.21 3.01
CA THR A 590 -5.01 -1.85 3.23
C THR A 590 -5.13 -1.06 1.93
N ASN A 591 -4.89 0.26 1.95
CA ASN A 591 -4.71 1.06 0.74
C ASN A 591 -3.86 2.28 1.08
N VAL A 592 -2.75 2.45 0.36
CA VAL A 592 -1.88 3.62 0.38
C VAL A 592 -1.46 4.03 -1.04
N MET A 593 -2.39 3.90 -2.01
CA MET A 593 -2.20 4.20 -3.44
C MET A 593 -1.27 3.19 -4.15
N ASP A 594 -0.61 3.59 -5.24
CA ASP A 594 0.26 2.74 -6.06
C ASP A 594 1.74 2.76 -5.59
N ILE A 595 2.48 1.73 -5.99
CA ILE A 595 3.94 1.65 -5.91
C ILE A 595 4.50 1.21 -7.27
N GLN A 596 5.56 1.90 -7.71
CA GLN A 596 6.33 1.56 -8.91
C GLN A 596 7.77 1.24 -8.56
N LEU A 597 8.30 0.16 -9.14
CA LEU A 597 9.68 -0.29 -8.99
C LEU A 597 10.33 -0.39 -10.37
N LEU A 598 11.45 0.30 -10.59
CA LEU A 598 12.29 0.17 -11.78
C LEU A 598 13.65 -0.41 -11.34
N ILE A 599 13.89 -1.68 -11.64
CA ILE A 599 15.14 -2.37 -11.33
C ILE A 599 16.00 -2.46 -12.58
N ILE A 600 17.23 -1.92 -12.49
CA ILE A 600 18.21 -1.94 -13.58
C ILE A 600 19.50 -2.57 -13.07
N LYS A 601 19.92 -3.67 -13.71
CA LYS A 601 21.14 -4.41 -13.36
C LYS A 601 21.99 -4.62 -14.61
N PHE A 602 23.28 -4.25 -14.54
CA PHE A 602 24.22 -4.60 -15.60
C PHE A 602 24.50 -6.10 -15.57
N LEU A 603 24.39 -6.79 -16.71
CA LEU A 603 24.69 -8.21 -16.83
C LEU A 603 26.15 -8.35 -17.29
N SER A 604 27.04 -8.68 -16.34
CA SER A 604 28.37 -9.17 -16.68
C SER A 604 28.26 -10.46 -17.49
N LYS A 605 29.01 -10.55 -18.59
CA LYS A 605 29.10 -11.76 -19.42
C LYS A 605 29.94 -12.86 -18.77
#